data_AF-A0A4Q3T325-F1
#
_entry.id   AF-A0A4Q3T325-F1
#
_cell.length_a   1.000
_cell.length_b   1.000
_cell.length_c   1.000
_cell.angle_alpha   90.00
_cell.angle_beta   90.00
_cell.angle_gamma   90.00
#
_symmetry.space_group_name_H-M   'P 1'
#
loop_
_entity.id
_entity.type
_entity.pdbx_description
1 polymer ?
#
loop_
_entity_poly.entity_id
_entity_poly.type
_entity_poly.pdbx_seq_one_letter_code
_entity_poly.pdbx_strand_id
1 'polypeptide(L)'
;MLHPPLTLTQTVGDLANHPAFRGFGELLLPWDNNARYYATSLSKVGSLMPYHGQVQPTVVLSAVNQLIKGVNSGQTIFYSFYSPQQKQQDTSKEQTGLFFFR
;
A
#
# COMPACT_ATOMS: atom_id res chain seq x y z
N MET A 1 12.91 3.55 -14.04
CA MET A 1 13.72 3.79 -12.82
C MET A 1 13.46 2.62 -11.89
N LEU A 2 14.49 2.01 -11.29
CA LEU A 2 14.28 0.91 -10.35
C LEU A 2 13.89 1.48 -8.99
N HIS A 3 12.82 0.95 -8.41
CA HIS A 3 12.33 1.30 -7.09
C HIS A 3 12.98 0.38 -6.04
N PRO A 4 13.61 0.92 -4.98
CA PRO A 4 14.24 0.10 -3.96
C PRO A 4 13.20 -0.69 -3.14
N PRO A 5 13.57 -1.85 -2.58
CA PRO A 5 12.70 -2.53 -1.61
C PRO A 5 12.62 -1.72 -0.32
N LEU A 6 11.50 -1.86 0.39
CA LEU A 6 11.32 -1.33 1.74
C LEU A 6 11.97 -2.25 2.79
N THR A 7 12.42 -1.65 3.89
CA THR A 7 12.97 -2.34 5.07
C THR A 7 12.17 -2.02 6.33
N LEU A 8 12.36 -2.80 7.39
CA LEU A 8 11.64 -2.61 8.66
C LEU A 8 11.96 -1.28 9.38
N THR A 9 13.07 -0.63 9.04
CA THR A 9 13.47 0.67 9.62
C THR A 9 12.70 1.84 9.02
N GLN A 10 12.11 1.65 7.85
CA GLN A 10 11.26 2.66 7.22
C GLN A 10 9.88 2.71 7.89
N THR A 11 9.08 3.67 7.45
CA THR A 11 7.81 4.01 8.06
C THR A 11 6.62 3.65 7.16
N VAL A 12 5.43 3.63 7.74
CA VAL A 12 4.17 3.53 6.99
C VAL A 12 4.04 4.67 5.98
N GLY A 13 4.50 5.87 6.33
CA GLY A 13 4.53 7.01 5.40
C GLY A 13 5.45 6.77 4.21
N ASP A 14 6.62 6.14 4.41
CA ASP A 14 7.53 5.77 3.33
C ASP A 14 6.90 4.73 2.39
N LEU A 15 6.10 3.80 2.93
CA LEU A 15 5.34 2.83 2.13
C LEU A 15 4.27 3.55 1.30
N ALA A 16 3.44 4.38 1.94
CA ALA A 16 2.32 5.05 1.27
C ALA A 16 2.80 5.99 0.15
N ASN A 17 3.92 6.67 0.37
CA ASN A 17 4.52 7.60 -0.59
C ASN A 17 5.57 6.95 -1.50
N HIS A 18 5.72 5.62 -1.44
CA HIS A 18 6.76 4.94 -2.20
C HIS A 18 6.55 5.17 -3.70
N PRO A 19 7.59 5.56 -4.47
CA PRO A 19 7.42 5.92 -5.88
C PRO A 19 6.84 4.81 -6.76
N ALA A 20 7.02 3.53 -6.38
CA ALA A 20 6.41 2.39 -7.08
C ALA A 20 4.87 2.37 -6.98
N PHE A 21 4.30 3.05 -5.99
CA PHE A 21 2.87 3.03 -5.68
C PHE A 21 2.18 4.38 -5.92
N ARG A 22 2.81 5.24 -6.73
CA ARG A 22 2.29 6.58 -7.01
C ARG A 22 0.83 6.51 -7.49
N GLY A 23 -0.04 7.21 -6.77
CA GLY A 23 -1.47 7.31 -7.08
C GLY A 23 -2.36 6.25 -6.43
N PHE A 24 -1.79 5.25 -5.74
CA PHE A 24 -2.58 4.20 -5.08
C PHE A 24 -1.95 3.66 -3.77
N GLY A 25 -0.81 4.21 -3.32
CA GLY A 25 -0.10 3.72 -2.13
C GLY A 25 -0.91 3.79 -0.83
N GLU A 26 -1.79 4.78 -0.69
CA GLU A 26 -2.74 4.86 0.44
C GLU A 26 -3.66 3.64 0.52
N LEU A 27 -4.05 3.07 -0.63
CA LEU A 27 -4.97 1.92 -0.70
C LEU A 27 -4.33 0.61 -0.25
N LEU A 28 -3.01 0.60 0.01
CA LEU A 28 -2.32 -0.53 0.64
C LEU A 28 -2.51 -0.56 2.16
N LEU A 29 -3.00 0.53 2.75
CA LEU A 29 -3.16 0.67 4.19
C LEU A 29 -4.57 0.28 4.64
N PRO A 30 -4.76 -0.15 5.90
CA PRO A 30 -6.01 -0.74 6.35
C PRO A 30 -7.15 0.26 6.61
N TRP A 31 -6.88 1.56 6.61
CA TRP A 31 -7.87 2.59 6.91
C TRP A 31 -7.88 3.67 5.85
N ASP A 32 -9.00 4.39 5.77
CA ASP A 32 -9.01 5.71 5.14
C ASP A 32 -8.43 6.74 6.14
N ASN A 33 -7.73 7.76 5.66
CA ASN A 33 -7.06 8.79 6.49
C ASN A 33 -5.91 8.25 7.38
N ASN A 34 -4.87 7.69 6.77
CA ASN A 34 -3.74 7.08 7.46
C ASN A 34 -2.69 8.04 8.02
N ALA A 35 -2.85 9.35 7.84
CA ALA A 35 -1.81 10.33 8.15
C ALA A 35 -1.26 10.20 9.59
N ARG A 36 -2.14 9.86 10.56
CA ARG A 36 -1.76 9.62 11.96
C ARG A 36 -0.79 8.43 12.17
N TYR A 37 -0.72 7.50 11.23
CA TYR A 37 0.12 6.31 11.28
C TYR A 37 1.42 6.46 10.50
N TYR A 38 1.63 7.55 9.76
CA TYR A 38 2.80 7.67 8.89
C TYR A 38 4.12 7.58 9.62
N ALA A 39 4.21 8.05 10.87
CA ALA A 39 5.41 7.94 11.68
C ALA A 39 5.63 6.52 12.28
N THR A 40 4.66 5.61 12.14
CA THR A 40 4.79 4.23 12.61
C THR A 40 5.85 3.50 11.78
N SER A 41 6.87 2.95 12.43
CA SER A 41 7.85 2.08 11.79
C SER A 41 7.17 0.84 11.22
N LEU A 42 7.61 0.36 10.06
CA LEU A 42 7.13 -0.89 9.45
C LEU A 42 7.38 -2.10 10.34
N SER A 43 8.39 -2.06 11.22
CA SER A 43 8.58 -3.05 12.29
C SER A 43 7.40 -3.17 13.27
N LYS A 44 6.53 -2.15 13.33
CA LYS A 44 5.33 -2.08 14.16
C LYS A 44 4.04 -2.04 13.34
N VAL A 45 4.08 -2.36 12.04
CA VAL A 45 2.92 -2.23 11.14
C VAL A 45 1.66 -2.97 11.62
N GLY A 46 1.82 -4.07 12.38
CA GLY A 46 0.70 -4.77 13.01
C GLY A 46 -0.14 -3.90 13.94
N SER A 47 0.42 -2.84 14.53
CA SER A 47 -0.32 -1.93 15.41
C SER A 47 -1.40 -1.11 14.69
N LEU A 48 -1.37 -1.07 13.35
CA LEU A 48 -2.44 -0.43 12.57
C LEU A 48 -3.73 -1.25 12.63
N MET A 49 -3.68 -2.52 13.03
CA MET A 49 -4.82 -3.44 13.02
C MET A 49 -5.06 -4.02 14.43
N PRO A 50 -5.67 -3.25 15.35
CA PRO A 50 -5.76 -3.58 16.78
C PRO A 50 -6.51 -4.88 17.09
N TYR A 51 -7.35 -5.36 16.17
CA TYR A 51 -8.11 -6.60 16.31
C TYR A 51 -7.47 -7.81 15.60
N HIS A 52 -6.22 -7.68 15.10
CA HIS A 52 -5.52 -8.73 14.37
C HIS A 52 -4.22 -9.12 15.08
N GLY A 53 -4.18 -10.32 15.67
CA GLY A 53 -3.03 -10.79 16.44
C GLY A 53 -1.89 -11.43 15.62
N GLN A 54 -2.07 -11.64 14.31
CA GLN A 54 -1.15 -12.40 13.46
C GLN A 54 -0.51 -11.57 12.34
N VAL A 55 -0.52 -10.24 12.46
CA VAL A 55 0.11 -9.36 11.49
C VAL A 55 1.61 -9.30 11.76
N GLN A 56 2.36 -10.13 11.03
CA GLN A 56 3.81 -10.20 11.14
C GLN A 56 4.48 -9.17 10.20
N PRO A 57 5.30 -8.24 10.72
CA PRO A 57 5.97 -7.21 9.90
C PRO A 57 6.76 -7.77 8.72
N THR A 58 7.45 -8.89 8.90
CA THR A 58 8.25 -9.54 7.86
C THR A 58 7.39 -10.08 6.72
N VAL A 59 6.22 -10.63 7.03
CA VAL A 59 5.26 -11.13 6.03
C VAL A 59 4.65 -9.98 5.24
N VAL A 60 4.22 -8.91 5.93
CA VAL A 60 3.71 -7.69 5.29
C VAL A 60 4.76 -7.11 4.34
N LEU A 61 6.00 -6.96 4.83
CA LEU A 61 7.09 -6.38 4.04
C LEU A 61 7.46 -7.26 2.84
N SER A 62 7.41 -8.58 2.97
CA SER A 62 7.62 -9.52 1.86
C SER A 62 6.58 -9.32 0.76
N ALA A 63 5.30 -9.21 1.12
CA ALA A 63 4.21 -8.98 0.16
C ALA A 63 4.36 -7.62 -0.55
N VAL A 64 4.62 -6.54 0.22
CA VAL A 64 4.82 -5.20 -0.34
C VAL A 64 6.04 -5.16 -1.28
N ASN A 65 7.14 -5.80 -0.91
CA ASN A 65 8.32 -5.88 -1.76
C ASN A 65 8.12 -6.74 -3.01
N GLN A 66 7.21 -7.73 -2.98
CA GLN A 66 6.80 -8.45 -4.19
C GLN A 66 6.09 -7.51 -5.18
N LEU A 67 5.20 -6.64 -4.69
CA LEU A 67 4.55 -5.63 -5.54
C LEU A 67 5.59 -4.66 -6.15
N ILE A 68 6.58 -4.20 -5.37
CA ILE A 68 7.68 -3.35 -5.88
C ILE A 68 8.46 -4.06 -6.99
N LYS A 69 8.77 -5.35 -6.81
CA LYS A 69 9.43 -6.17 -7.84
C LYS A 69 8.57 -6.27 -9.11
N GLY A 70 7.25 -6.42 -8.96
CA GLY A 70 6.31 -6.40 -10.08
C GLY A 70 6.41 -5.10 -10.88
N VAL A 71 6.35 -3.95 -10.21
CA VAL A 71 6.52 -2.63 -10.86
C VAL A 71 7.87 -2.51 -11.56
N ASN A 72 8.95 -2.91 -10.89
CA ASN A 72 10.30 -2.89 -11.49
C ASN A 72 10.43 -3.78 -12.73
N SER A 73 9.61 -4.83 -12.81
CA SER A 73 9.56 -5.74 -13.96
C SER A 73 8.58 -5.28 -15.04
N GLY A 74 8.01 -4.08 -14.92
CA GLY A 74 7.04 -3.52 -15.87
C GLY A 74 5.64 -4.10 -15.74
N GLN A 75 5.32 -4.79 -14.65
CA GLN A 75 3.98 -5.35 -14.42
C GLN A 75 3.02 -4.30 -13.87
N THR A 76 1.79 -4.32 -14.36
CA THR A 76 0.68 -3.58 -13.75
C THR A 76 0.19 -4.34 -12.52
N ILE A 77 0.44 -3.78 -11.34
CA ILE A 77 0.08 -4.37 -10.04
C ILE A 77 -1.24 -3.85 -9.46
N PHE A 78 -1.76 -2.73 -9.97
CA PHE A 78 -2.95 -2.06 -9.46
C PHE A 78 -3.92 -1.76 -10.60
N TYR A 79 -5.20 -2.01 -10.37
CA TYR A 79 -6.28 -1.66 -11.30
C TYR A 79 -7.36 -0.90 -10.54
N SER A 80 -7.78 0.23 -11.10
CA SER A 80 -8.96 0.95 -10.61
C SER A 80 -10.19 0.07 -10.82
N PHE A 81 -10.95 -0.18 -9.75
CA PHE A 81 -12.17 -0.97 -9.85
C PHE A 81 -13.31 -0.19 -10.53
N TYR A 82 -13.40 1.11 -10.25
CA TYR A 82 -14.42 2.00 -10.80
C TYR A 82 -13.89 2.91 -11.90
N SER A 83 -14.76 3.27 -12.84
CA SER A 83 -14.50 4.26 -13.89
C SER A 83 -14.40 5.70 -13.33
N PRO A 84 -13.76 6.64 -14.06
CA PRO A 84 -13.69 8.04 -13.65
C PRO A 84 -15.07 8.67 -13.42
N GLN A 85 -16.06 8.37 -14.26
CA GLN A 85 -17.42 8.90 -14.13
C GLN A 85 -18.08 8.41 -12.84
N GLN A 86 -17.89 7.13 -12.49
CA GLN A 86 -18.43 6.58 -11.25
C GLN A 86 -17.80 7.21 -10.01
N LYS A 87 -16.50 7.53 -10.06
CA LYS A 87 -15.80 8.23 -8.98
C LYS A 87 -16.22 9.68 -8.83
N GLN A 88 -16.53 10.37 -9.93
CA GLN A 88 -17.08 11.73 -9.89
C GLN A 88 -18.47 11.77 -9.25
N GLN A 89 -19.29 10.75 -9.50
CA GLN A 89 -20.62 10.64 -8.90
C GLN A 89 -20.58 10.27 -7.41
N ASP A 90 -19.56 9.52 -6.99
CA ASP A 90 -19.36 9.08 -5.61
C ASP A 90 -17.87 8.94 -5.32
N THR A 91 -17.31 9.93 -4.62
CA THR A 91 -15.88 10.04 -4.36
C THR A 91 -15.34 8.96 -3.43
N SER A 92 -16.20 8.28 -2.67
CA SER A 92 -15.76 7.15 -1.82
C SER A 92 -15.17 6.00 -2.64
N LYS A 93 -15.56 5.89 -3.93
CA LYS A 93 -15.05 4.89 -4.89
C LYS A 93 -13.59 5.11 -5.28
N GLU A 94 -12.98 6.22 -4.89
CA GLU A 94 -11.53 6.41 -5.01
C GLU A 94 -10.76 5.52 -4.04
N GLN A 95 -11.37 5.14 -2.91
CA GLN A 95 -10.79 4.28 -1.88
C GLN A 95 -10.90 2.78 -2.21
N THR A 96 -10.89 2.42 -3.50
CA THR A 96 -11.07 1.03 -3.95
C THR A 96 -10.24 0.71 -5.18
N GLY A 97 -9.60 -0.44 -5.16
CA GLY A 97 -8.92 -1.01 -6.32
C GLY A 97 -8.52 -2.45 -6.10
N LEU A 98 -7.93 -3.04 -7.15
CA LEU A 98 -7.49 -4.44 -7.15
C LEU A 98 -5.97 -4.48 -7.22
N PHE A 99 -5.36 -5.19 -6.27
CA PHE A 99 -3.94 -5.48 -6.24
C PHE A 99 -3.67 -6.90 -6.74
N PHE A 100 -2.69 -7.05 -7.63
CA PHE A 100 -2.31 -8.33 -8.19
C PHE A 100 -0.92 -8.73 -7.73
N PHE A 101 -0.86 -9.90 -7.09
CA PHE A 101 0.38 -10.61 -6.76
C PHE A 101 0.58 -11.68 -7.83
N ARG A 102 1.73 -11.66 -8.50
CA ARG A 102 2.12 -12.62 -9.54
C ARG A 102 3.47 -13.24 -9.18
#